data_AF-A0A7X3MIZ5-F1
#
_entry.id   AF-A0A7X3MIZ5-F1
#
_cell.length_a   1.000
_cell.length_b   1.000
_cell.length_c   1.000
_cell.angle_alpha   90.00
_cell.angle_beta   90.00
_cell.angle_gamma   90.00
#
_symmetry.space_group_name_H-M   'P 1'
#
loop_
_entity.id
_entity.type
_entity.pdbx_description
1 polymer ?
#
loop_
_entity_poly.entity_id
_entity_poly.type
_entity_poly.pdbx_seq_one_letter_code
_entity_poly.pdbx_strand_id
1 'polypeptide(L)'
;MHFHKKENRRKRPLTKEEEKFIKFSAYDALIEFDAKDLPVFPDFCQIIDSTIFIFPMQFVAEKEGHAEDYFSAGGSGVVMYVRETGHYIILYDEQLDSEQIRWTLSKLVYYIKSGNLESCPNIFHYADHGDSLEHCTAFAYQFTCPDIVLHECGIQEANEIIKHCQIPFSYANMKSRLLKMATNSKSLQFAEKILKKNFSGYISQIRQKTGLFDSPNINNNSEYFHESE
;
A
#
# COMPACT_ATOMS: atom_id res chain seq x y z
N MET A 1 -15.45 31.18 29.46
CA MET A 1 -14.27 30.43 28.97
C MET A 1 -14.44 28.96 29.31
N HIS A 2 -15.02 28.17 28.41
CA HIS A 2 -15.09 26.72 28.57
C HIS A 2 -13.80 26.10 28.00
N PHE A 3 -12.96 25.61 28.89
CA PHE A 3 -11.85 24.75 28.51
C PHE A 3 -12.41 23.42 28.02
N HIS A 4 -12.42 23.19 26.71
CA HIS A 4 -12.57 21.84 26.18
C HIS A 4 -11.32 21.04 26.56
N LYS A 5 -11.49 20.21 27.59
CA LYS A 5 -10.58 19.14 27.97
C LYS A 5 -10.43 18.24 26.74
N LYS A 6 -9.30 18.32 26.02
CA LYS A 6 -8.92 17.32 25.02
C LYS A 6 -8.87 15.98 25.74
N GLU A 7 -9.92 15.17 25.59
CA GLU A 7 -9.85 13.77 25.96
C GLU A 7 -8.74 13.14 25.12
N ASN A 8 -7.65 12.74 25.77
CA ASN A 8 -6.71 11.79 25.22
C ASN A 8 -7.48 10.48 25.03
N ARG A 9 -8.20 10.36 23.91
CA ARG A 9 -8.74 9.09 23.43
C ARG A 9 -7.52 8.21 23.15
N ARG A 10 -7.19 7.34 24.12
CA ARG A 10 -6.28 6.21 23.88
C ARG A 10 -6.84 5.48 22.67
N LYS A 11 -6.10 5.50 21.56
CA LYS A 11 -6.51 4.82 20.35
C LYS A 11 -6.63 3.34 20.67
N ARG A 12 -7.80 2.76 20.34
CA ARG A 12 -8.03 1.34 20.56
C ARG A 12 -7.23 0.56 19.53
N PRO A 13 -6.61 -0.57 19.88
CA PRO A 13 -5.97 -1.42 18.88
C PRO A 13 -7.00 -1.88 17.83
N LEU A 14 -6.53 -2.12 16.61
CA LEU A 14 -7.32 -2.73 15.56
C LEU A 14 -7.81 -4.11 16.00
N THR A 15 -9.07 -4.40 15.71
CA THR A 15 -9.61 -5.75 15.86
C THR A 15 -9.11 -6.66 14.73
N LYS A 16 -9.14 -7.99 14.95
CA LYS A 16 -8.73 -8.96 13.93
C LYS A 16 -9.56 -8.85 12.63
N GLU A 17 -10.83 -8.47 12.75
CA GLU A 17 -11.71 -8.26 11.60
C GLU A 17 -11.30 -7.03 10.80
N GLU A 18 -10.96 -5.92 11.49
CA GLU A 18 -10.42 -4.72 10.85
C GLU A 18 -9.08 -5.01 10.17
N GLU A 19 -8.15 -5.71 10.83
CA GLU A 19 -6.87 -6.11 10.23
C GLU A 19 -7.07 -6.96 8.96
N LYS A 20 -8.03 -7.90 8.99
CA LYS A 20 -8.35 -8.73 7.83
C LYS A 20 -8.96 -7.91 6.69
N PHE A 21 -9.89 -7.01 7.00
CA PHE A 21 -10.50 -6.12 6.01
C PHE A 21 -9.44 -5.20 5.39
N ILE A 22 -8.60 -4.56 6.20
CA ILE A 22 -7.52 -3.69 5.74
C ILE A 22 -6.56 -4.44 4.80
N LYS A 23 -6.16 -5.67 5.18
CA LYS A 23 -5.30 -6.51 4.33
C LYS A 23 -5.97 -6.87 3.02
N PHE A 24 -7.26 -7.22 3.06
CA PHE A 24 -8.05 -7.46 1.85
C PHE A 24 -8.09 -6.22 0.96
N SER A 25 -8.46 -5.06 1.49
CA SER A 25 -8.55 -3.80 0.73
C SER A 25 -7.20 -3.39 0.13
N ALA A 26 -6.09 -3.63 0.83
CA ALA A 26 -4.76 -3.37 0.31
C ALA A 26 -4.40 -4.29 -0.86
N TYR A 27 -4.73 -5.59 -0.75
CA TYR A 27 -4.46 -6.55 -1.82
C TYR A 27 -5.35 -6.33 -3.03
N ASP A 28 -6.61 -5.99 -2.79
CA ASP A 28 -7.57 -5.59 -3.80
C ASP A 28 -7.09 -4.35 -4.57
N ALA A 29 -6.63 -3.31 -3.86
CA ALA A 29 -6.05 -2.11 -4.50
C ALA A 29 -4.81 -2.43 -5.35
N LEU A 30 -3.92 -3.32 -4.88
CA LEU A 30 -2.76 -3.77 -5.67
C LEU A 30 -3.19 -4.49 -6.96
N ILE A 31 -4.29 -5.23 -6.92
CA ILE A 31 -4.83 -5.93 -8.09
C ILE A 31 -5.47 -4.93 -9.06
N GLU A 32 -6.28 -4.00 -8.55
CA GLU A 32 -6.93 -2.95 -9.36
C GLU A 32 -5.92 -2.04 -10.04
N PHE A 33 -4.83 -1.69 -9.35
CA PHE A 33 -3.77 -0.84 -9.89
C PHE A 33 -2.78 -1.61 -10.78
N ASP A 34 -3.06 -2.89 -11.06
CA ASP A 34 -2.22 -3.78 -11.87
C ASP A 34 -0.75 -3.79 -11.42
N ALA A 35 -0.53 -3.76 -10.10
CA ALA A 35 0.81 -3.74 -9.53
C ALA A 35 1.54 -5.06 -9.81
N LYS A 36 2.76 -4.96 -10.35
CA LYS A 36 3.58 -6.10 -10.81
C LYS A 36 4.97 -6.16 -10.19
N ASP A 37 5.43 -5.04 -9.62
CA ASP A 37 6.78 -4.87 -9.12
C ASP A 37 6.78 -4.11 -7.80
N LEU A 38 7.84 -4.33 -7.01
CA LEU A 38 8.19 -3.46 -5.90
C LEU A 38 9.34 -2.52 -6.35
N PRO A 39 9.33 -1.25 -5.93
CA PRO A 39 8.38 -0.62 -5.02
C PRO A 39 7.02 -0.31 -5.68
N VAL A 40 5.95 -0.32 -4.89
CA VAL A 40 4.64 0.18 -5.34
C VAL A 40 4.71 1.71 -5.45
N PHE A 41 4.05 2.30 -6.45
CA PHE A 41 4.25 3.71 -6.85
C PHE A 41 5.72 4.00 -7.21
N PRO A 42 6.20 3.52 -8.37
CA PRO A 42 7.50 3.94 -8.91
C PRO A 42 7.47 5.42 -9.33
N ASP A 43 6.32 5.90 -9.83
CA ASP A 43 6.04 7.29 -10.18
C ASP A 43 5.00 7.87 -9.21
N PHE A 44 5.07 9.16 -8.91
CA PHE A 44 4.18 9.80 -7.91
C PHE A 44 3.10 10.69 -8.53
N CYS A 45 3.46 11.50 -9.53
CA CYS A 45 2.51 12.33 -10.26
C CYS A 45 1.86 11.50 -11.37
N GLN A 46 0.62 11.06 -11.17
CA GLN A 46 -0.05 10.15 -12.09
C GLN A 46 -1.57 10.20 -11.99
N ILE A 47 -2.22 9.69 -13.03
CA ILE A 47 -3.63 9.34 -13.07
C ILE A 47 -3.67 7.82 -13.01
N ILE A 48 -4.19 7.25 -11.91
CA ILE A 48 -4.23 5.79 -11.74
C ILE A 48 -5.29 5.18 -12.65
N ASP A 49 -6.48 5.80 -12.66
CA ASP A 49 -7.60 5.44 -13.52
C ASP A 49 -8.41 6.71 -13.86
N SER A 50 -9.59 6.56 -14.45
CA SER A 50 -10.44 7.71 -14.80
C SER A 50 -10.98 8.51 -13.60
N THR A 51 -10.72 8.09 -12.37
CA THR A 51 -11.29 8.65 -11.14
C THR A 51 -10.26 9.10 -10.11
N ILE A 52 -9.04 8.54 -10.09
CA ILE A 52 -8.03 8.87 -9.07
C ILE A 52 -6.87 9.66 -9.67
N PHE A 53 -6.70 10.90 -9.21
CA PHE A 53 -5.63 11.81 -9.61
C PHE A 53 -4.66 12.07 -8.46
N ILE A 54 -3.36 12.01 -8.74
CA ILE A 54 -2.30 12.25 -7.77
C ILE A 54 -1.39 13.36 -8.27
N PHE A 55 -1.27 14.44 -7.50
CA PHE A 55 -0.46 15.61 -7.85
C PHE A 55 0.38 16.13 -6.68
N PRO A 56 1.52 16.78 -6.96
CA PRO A 56 2.19 17.61 -5.98
C PRO A 56 1.29 18.74 -5.47
N MET A 57 1.31 19.01 -4.17
CA MET A 57 0.66 20.18 -3.56
C MET A 57 1.19 21.47 -4.19
N GLN A 58 2.49 21.56 -4.36
CA GLN A 58 3.21 22.71 -4.91
C GLN A 58 2.79 23.00 -6.36
N PHE A 59 2.71 21.96 -7.19
CA PHE A 59 2.20 22.07 -8.56
C PHE A 59 0.77 22.64 -8.60
N VAL A 60 -0.13 22.11 -7.75
CA VAL A 60 -1.52 22.59 -7.71
C VAL A 60 -1.60 24.02 -7.21
N ALA A 61 -0.81 24.37 -6.18
CA ALA A 61 -0.75 25.75 -5.68
C ALA A 61 -0.30 26.74 -6.76
N GLU A 62 0.75 26.40 -7.52
CA GLU A 62 1.24 27.22 -8.64
C GLU A 62 0.14 27.39 -9.71
N LYS A 63 -0.54 26.31 -10.09
CA LYS A 63 -1.60 26.35 -11.12
C LYS A 63 -2.81 27.20 -10.73
N GLU A 64 -3.12 27.25 -9.44
CA GLU A 64 -4.20 28.07 -8.89
C GLU A 64 -3.75 29.52 -8.57
N GLY A 65 -2.49 29.88 -8.84
CA GLY A 65 -1.96 31.22 -8.59
C GLY A 65 -1.71 31.52 -7.10
N HIS A 66 -1.51 30.47 -6.30
CA HIS A 66 -1.14 30.57 -4.89
C HIS A 66 0.37 30.43 -4.68
N ALA A 67 0.84 30.78 -3.48
CA ALA A 67 2.22 30.52 -3.07
C ALA A 67 2.46 29.01 -2.89
N GLU A 68 3.71 28.57 -3.05
CA GLU A 68 4.10 27.15 -2.95
C GLU A 68 3.69 26.49 -1.62
N ASP A 69 3.66 27.25 -0.53
CA ASP A 69 3.31 26.81 0.82
C ASP A 69 1.81 26.86 1.14
N TYR A 70 0.96 27.17 0.16
CA TYR A 70 -0.49 27.33 0.35
C TYR A 70 -1.16 26.12 1.01
N PHE A 71 -0.72 24.90 0.66
CA PHE A 71 -1.22 23.65 1.23
C PHE A 71 -0.38 23.12 2.40
N SER A 72 0.52 23.92 2.99
CA SER A 72 1.39 23.48 4.10
C SER A 72 0.63 22.95 5.32
N ALA A 73 -0.59 23.43 5.57
CA ALA A 73 -1.48 22.90 6.60
C ALA A 73 -1.91 21.44 6.35
N GLY A 74 -1.74 20.95 5.13
CA GLY A 74 -1.96 19.56 4.71
C GLY A 74 -0.91 18.57 5.21
N GLY A 75 0.20 19.04 5.80
CA GLY A 75 1.29 18.18 6.24
C GLY A 75 1.92 17.44 5.06
N SER A 76 2.20 16.14 5.21
CA SER A 76 2.83 15.36 4.14
C SER A 76 1.91 15.09 2.94
N GLY A 77 0.59 15.20 3.12
CA GLY A 77 -0.36 14.87 2.07
C GLY A 77 -1.82 14.91 2.52
N VAL A 78 -2.70 15.20 1.57
CA VAL A 78 -4.15 15.21 1.76
C VAL A 78 -4.87 14.49 0.62
N VAL A 79 -6.08 14.03 0.89
CA VAL A 79 -6.98 13.46 -0.12
C VAL A 79 -8.38 14.02 0.06
N MET A 80 -9.08 14.22 -1.06
CA MET A 80 -10.49 14.56 -1.07
C MET A 80 -11.23 13.86 -2.19
N TYR A 81 -12.53 13.66 -2.01
CA TYR A 81 -13.43 13.26 -3.08
C TYR A 81 -14.22 14.48 -3.55
N VAL A 82 -14.16 14.79 -4.85
CA VAL A 82 -14.82 15.92 -5.48
C VAL A 82 -16.17 15.47 -6.03
N ARG A 83 -17.26 15.84 -5.36
CA ARG A 83 -18.60 15.35 -5.72
C ARG A 83 -19.02 15.79 -7.12
N GLU A 84 -18.69 17.01 -7.49
CA GLU A 84 -19.12 17.64 -8.74
C GLU A 84 -18.56 16.92 -9.97
N THR A 85 -17.36 16.37 -9.84
CA THR A 85 -16.66 15.71 -10.95
C THR A 85 -16.59 14.19 -10.78
N GLY A 86 -16.83 13.67 -9.57
CA GLY A 86 -16.73 12.24 -9.27
C GLY A 86 -15.29 11.74 -9.16
N HIS A 87 -14.31 12.62 -8.90
CA HIS A 87 -12.90 12.26 -8.84
C HIS A 87 -12.36 12.30 -7.40
N TYR A 88 -11.41 11.43 -7.13
CA TYR A 88 -10.52 11.47 -5.98
C TYR A 88 -9.27 12.25 -6.34
N ILE A 89 -8.91 13.23 -5.50
CA ILE A 89 -7.69 14.03 -5.67
C ILE A 89 -6.81 13.78 -4.45
N ILE A 90 -5.65 13.19 -4.67
CA ILE A 90 -4.57 13.05 -3.70
C ILE A 90 -3.53 14.14 -3.99
N LEU A 91 -3.22 14.95 -2.97
CA LEU A 91 -2.12 15.90 -3.02
C LEU A 91 -1.02 15.45 -2.05
N TYR A 92 0.24 15.49 -2.47
CA TYR A 92 1.39 15.16 -1.63
C TYR A 92 2.42 16.30 -1.62
N ASP A 93 3.18 16.40 -0.55
CA ASP A 93 4.31 17.33 -0.46
C ASP A 93 5.50 16.79 -1.27
N GLU A 94 5.84 17.44 -2.39
CA GLU A 94 6.96 17.00 -3.25
C GLU A 94 8.35 17.31 -2.69
N GLN A 95 8.41 18.09 -1.60
CA GLN A 95 9.67 18.39 -0.92
C GLN A 95 10.14 17.22 -0.03
N LEU A 96 9.32 16.18 0.14
CA LEU A 96 9.66 14.98 0.89
C LEU A 96 10.52 14.01 0.07
N ASP A 97 11.31 13.20 0.77
CA ASP A 97 12.03 12.09 0.15
C ASP A 97 11.05 11.09 -0.49
N SER A 98 11.47 10.42 -1.56
CA SER A 98 10.63 9.48 -2.32
C SER A 98 10.01 8.37 -1.47
N GLU A 99 10.73 7.88 -0.45
CA GLU A 99 10.20 6.88 0.49
C GLU A 99 9.03 7.43 1.31
N GLN A 100 9.12 8.70 1.73
CA GLN A 100 8.07 9.37 2.49
C GLN A 100 6.87 9.70 1.62
N ILE A 101 7.09 10.18 0.39
CA ILE A 101 6.00 10.40 -0.58
C ILE A 101 5.24 9.09 -0.79
N ARG A 102 5.95 7.99 -1.10
CA ARG A 102 5.33 6.66 -1.31
C ARG A 102 4.51 6.21 -0.11
N TRP A 103 5.07 6.37 1.09
CA TRP A 103 4.38 6.01 2.32
C TRP A 103 3.11 6.86 2.52
N THR A 104 3.19 8.16 2.27
CA THR A 104 2.06 9.08 2.36
C THR A 104 0.97 8.77 1.36
N LEU A 105 1.31 8.58 0.09
CA LEU A 105 0.35 8.17 -0.94
C LEU A 105 -0.37 6.88 -0.56
N SER A 106 0.38 5.90 -0.04
CA SER A 106 -0.19 4.62 0.40
C SER A 106 -1.18 4.77 1.56
N LYS A 107 -0.91 5.66 2.52
CA LYS A 107 -1.87 6.00 3.58
C LYS A 107 -3.14 6.65 3.00
N LEU A 108 -2.99 7.51 2.01
CA LEU A 108 -4.11 8.28 1.44
C LEU A 108 -5.04 7.41 0.56
N VAL A 109 -4.49 6.41 -0.13
CA VAL A 109 -5.27 5.42 -0.90
C VAL A 109 -6.27 4.67 0.00
N TYR A 110 -5.96 4.45 1.29
CA TYR A 110 -6.90 3.82 2.21
C TYR A 110 -8.23 4.59 2.34
N TYR A 111 -8.20 5.92 2.31
CA TYR A 111 -9.44 6.71 2.40
C TYR A 111 -10.36 6.47 1.21
N ILE A 112 -9.78 6.30 0.02
CA ILE A 112 -10.51 5.94 -1.20
C ILE A 112 -11.08 4.52 -1.04
N LYS A 113 -10.21 3.55 -0.74
CA LYS A 113 -10.59 2.13 -0.68
C LYS A 113 -11.51 1.76 0.50
N SER A 114 -11.55 2.58 1.54
CA SER A 114 -12.51 2.41 2.65
C SER A 114 -13.90 2.97 2.34
N GLY A 115 -14.07 3.73 1.24
CA GLY A 115 -15.35 4.36 0.86
C GLY A 115 -15.77 5.55 1.74
N ASN A 116 -14.94 5.95 2.70
CA ASN A 116 -15.29 6.98 3.68
C ASN A 116 -15.39 8.39 3.06
N LEU A 117 -14.66 8.64 1.97
CA LEU A 117 -14.64 9.96 1.33
C LEU A 117 -15.96 10.32 0.65
N GLU A 118 -16.69 9.35 0.10
CA GLU A 118 -17.97 9.60 -0.57
C GLU A 118 -19.06 10.06 0.42
N SER A 119 -18.94 9.65 1.68
CA SER A 119 -19.85 10.07 2.76
C SER A 119 -19.60 11.52 3.19
N CYS A 120 -18.40 12.04 2.95
CA CYS A 120 -17.94 13.38 3.35
C CYS A 120 -17.21 14.08 2.17
N PRO A 121 -17.89 14.35 1.05
CA PRO A 121 -17.25 14.93 -0.13
C PRO A 121 -16.78 16.37 0.12
N ASN A 122 -15.83 16.82 -0.70
CA ASN A 122 -15.29 18.18 -0.73
C ASN A 122 -14.63 18.59 0.61
N ILE A 123 -14.17 17.61 1.40
CA ILE A 123 -13.45 17.80 2.65
C ILE A 123 -12.07 17.14 2.51
N PHE A 124 -11.03 17.83 2.97
CA PHE A 124 -9.68 17.27 3.03
C PHE A 124 -9.53 16.27 4.18
N HIS A 125 -8.99 15.10 3.85
CA HIS A 125 -8.53 14.09 4.79
C HIS A 125 -7.01 14.04 4.76
N TYR A 126 -6.39 13.91 5.93
CA TYR A 126 -4.96 14.14 6.10
C TYR A 126 -4.21 12.81 6.30
N ALA A 127 -2.99 12.75 5.78
CA ALA A 127 -2.12 11.58 5.89
C ALA A 127 -1.59 11.36 7.31
N ASP A 128 -1.39 12.44 8.08
CA ASP A 128 -0.59 12.41 9.32
C ASP A 128 -1.41 12.47 10.61
N HIS A 129 -2.69 12.81 10.52
CA HIS A 129 -3.56 12.90 11.69
C HIS A 129 -5.01 12.55 11.36
N GLY A 130 -5.76 12.25 12.41
CA GLY A 130 -7.16 11.83 12.33
C GLY A 130 -7.40 10.49 13.03
N ASP A 131 -8.69 10.14 13.12
CA ASP A 131 -9.14 8.92 13.79
C ASP A 131 -8.76 7.66 13.01
N SER A 132 -8.63 7.75 11.69
CA SER A 132 -8.29 6.63 10.80
C SER A 132 -6.79 6.36 10.65
N LEU A 133 -5.91 7.12 11.33
CA LEU A 133 -4.46 7.03 11.13
C LEU A 133 -3.90 5.60 11.32
N GLU A 134 -4.42 4.85 12.30
CA GLU A 134 -4.00 3.47 12.53
C GLU A 134 -4.42 2.55 11.38
N HIS A 135 -5.64 2.70 10.87
CA HIS A 135 -6.12 1.97 9.69
C HIS A 135 -5.30 2.32 8.43
N CYS A 136 -5.04 3.61 8.19
CA CYS A 136 -4.21 4.06 7.06
C CYS A 136 -2.80 3.48 7.14
N THR A 137 -2.21 3.46 8.34
CA THR A 137 -0.88 2.89 8.60
C THR A 137 -0.86 1.38 8.36
N ALA A 138 -1.85 0.65 8.87
CA ALA A 138 -1.98 -0.78 8.66
C ALA A 138 -2.21 -1.13 7.18
N PHE A 139 -2.99 -0.33 6.47
CA PHE A 139 -3.17 -0.45 5.02
C PHE A 139 -1.86 -0.25 4.27
N ALA A 140 -1.14 0.84 4.55
CA ALA A 140 0.13 1.15 3.91
C ALA A 140 1.13 -0.02 4.04
N TYR A 141 1.23 -0.65 5.21
CA TYR A 141 2.07 -1.85 5.39
C TYR A 141 1.72 -3.03 4.48
N GLN A 142 0.43 -3.25 4.22
CA GLN A 142 -0.02 -4.36 3.39
C GLN A 142 0.04 -4.02 1.91
N PHE A 143 -0.10 -2.74 1.58
CA PHE A 143 -0.05 -2.21 0.23
C PHE A 143 1.38 -2.08 -0.29
N THR A 144 2.28 -1.39 0.42
CA THR A 144 3.68 -1.20 -0.02
C THR A 144 4.56 -2.42 0.17
N CYS A 145 4.18 -3.29 1.11
CA CYS A 145 4.99 -4.44 1.53
C CYS A 145 4.10 -5.70 1.65
N PRO A 146 3.43 -6.15 0.58
CA PRO A 146 2.49 -7.26 0.66
C PRO A 146 3.19 -8.53 1.15
N ASP A 147 2.74 -9.06 2.31
CA ASP A 147 3.36 -10.22 2.98
C ASP A 147 3.62 -11.37 2.02
N ILE A 148 2.66 -11.65 1.14
CA ILE A 148 2.74 -12.76 0.20
C ILE A 148 3.86 -12.60 -0.81
N VAL A 149 4.11 -11.40 -1.33
CA VAL A 149 5.19 -11.13 -2.29
C VAL A 149 6.54 -11.19 -1.58
N LEU A 150 6.64 -10.58 -0.39
CA LEU A 150 7.87 -10.60 0.40
C LEU A 150 8.26 -12.03 0.81
N HIS A 151 7.29 -12.83 1.23
CA HIS A 151 7.49 -14.25 1.55
C HIS A 151 8.02 -15.02 0.34
N GLU A 152 7.40 -14.88 -0.83
CA GLU A 152 7.87 -15.57 -2.04
C GLU A 152 9.28 -15.11 -2.44
N CYS A 153 9.64 -13.85 -2.21
CA CYS A 153 10.98 -13.33 -2.48
C CYS A 153 12.03 -13.71 -1.42
N GLY A 154 11.63 -14.29 -0.28
CA GLY A 154 12.52 -14.52 0.86
C GLY A 154 12.95 -13.22 1.57
N ILE A 155 12.21 -12.13 1.41
CA ILE A 155 12.53 -10.81 1.99
C ILE A 155 11.88 -10.71 3.37
N GLN A 156 12.69 -10.68 4.43
CA GLN A 156 12.21 -10.58 5.82
C GLN A 156 12.95 -9.54 6.66
N GLU A 157 14.16 -9.13 6.24
CA GLU A 157 15.00 -8.19 6.98
C GLU A 157 14.71 -6.73 6.59
N ALA A 158 14.85 -5.83 7.56
CA ALA A 158 14.49 -4.42 7.40
C ALA A 158 15.26 -3.73 6.26
N ASN A 159 16.55 -4.03 6.10
CA ASN A 159 17.38 -3.49 5.02
C ASN A 159 16.90 -3.93 3.63
N GLU A 160 16.50 -5.20 3.48
CA GLU A 160 15.96 -5.71 2.22
C GLU A 160 14.56 -5.13 1.95
N ILE A 161 13.74 -4.95 2.99
CA ILE A 161 12.43 -4.27 2.85
C ILE A 161 12.63 -2.82 2.38
N ILE A 162 13.59 -2.08 2.94
CA ILE A 162 13.92 -0.71 2.47
C ILE A 162 14.35 -0.74 1.01
N LYS A 163 15.30 -1.61 0.67
CA LYS A 163 15.84 -1.72 -0.68
C LYS A 163 14.77 -2.03 -1.74
N HIS A 164 13.83 -2.92 -1.42
CA HIS A 164 12.84 -3.41 -2.38
C HIS A 164 11.53 -2.63 -2.36
N CYS A 165 11.01 -2.29 -1.18
CA CYS A 165 9.74 -1.58 -1.06
C CYS A 165 9.92 -0.05 -1.03
N GLN A 166 11.15 0.42 -0.77
CA GLN A 166 11.51 1.84 -0.68
C GLN A 166 10.55 2.60 0.24
N ILE A 167 10.44 2.13 1.49
CA ILE A 167 9.66 2.78 2.55
C ILE A 167 10.58 3.26 3.67
N PRO A 168 10.15 4.23 4.49
CA PRO A 168 10.99 4.79 5.54
C PRO A 168 11.45 3.73 6.54
N PHE A 169 12.67 3.90 7.06
CA PHE A 169 13.34 2.94 7.94
C PHE A 169 12.48 2.47 9.13
N SER A 170 11.79 3.39 9.81
CA SER A 170 10.97 3.07 10.98
C SER A 170 9.86 2.06 10.65
N TYR A 171 9.24 2.21 9.48
CA TYR A 171 8.21 1.31 8.99
C TYR A 171 8.81 -0.02 8.51
N ALA A 172 9.93 0.00 7.79
CA ALA A 172 10.59 -1.24 7.38
C ALA A 172 11.03 -2.12 8.57
N ASN A 173 11.57 -1.50 9.63
CA ASN A 173 11.95 -2.20 10.86
C ASN A 173 10.74 -2.84 11.55
N MET A 174 9.63 -2.11 11.66
CA MET A 174 8.39 -2.65 12.22
C MET A 174 7.83 -3.78 11.35
N LYS A 175 7.83 -3.63 10.03
CA LYS A 175 7.39 -4.68 9.10
C LYS A 175 8.20 -5.96 9.23
N SER A 176 9.53 -5.86 9.33
CA SER A 176 10.41 -7.01 9.57
C SER A 176 10.02 -7.78 10.84
N ARG A 177 9.74 -7.06 11.94
CA ARG A 177 9.27 -7.67 13.19
C ARG A 177 7.92 -8.36 13.02
N LEU A 178 6.97 -7.72 12.33
CA LEU A 178 5.65 -8.28 12.06
C LEU A 178 5.73 -9.57 11.24
N LEU A 179 6.57 -9.62 10.20
CA LEU A 179 6.77 -10.82 9.38
C LEU A 179 7.35 -11.99 10.20
N LYS A 180 8.28 -11.71 11.11
CA LYS A 180 8.89 -12.73 12.00
C LYS A 180 7.89 -13.28 13.03
N MET A 181 6.89 -12.49 13.41
CA MET A 181 5.84 -12.88 14.37
C MET A 181 4.59 -13.47 13.69
N ALA A 182 4.47 -13.34 12.37
CA ALA A 182 3.28 -13.77 11.64
C ALA A 182 3.19 -15.30 11.65
N THR A 183 2.04 -15.81 12.08
CA THR A 183 1.67 -17.22 11.87
C THR A 183 0.97 -17.34 10.52
N ASN A 184 1.24 -18.41 9.76
CA ASN A 184 0.69 -18.65 8.42
C ASN A 184 -0.85 -18.77 8.46
N SER A 185 -1.54 -17.63 8.40
CA SER A 185 -3.00 -17.54 8.37
C SER A 185 -3.48 -17.53 6.93
N LYS A 186 -4.26 -18.54 6.54
CA LYS A 186 -4.78 -18.75 5.18
C LYS A 186 -5.98 -17.85 4.84
N SER A 187 -6.04 -16.62 5.35
CA SER A 187 -7.30 -15.86 5.39
C SER A 187 -7.71 -15.20 4.06
N LEU A 188 -6.82 -15.10 3.07
CA LEU A 188 -7.04 -14.36 1.81
C LEU A 188 -6.52 -15.11 0.55
N GLN A 189 -6.65 -16.44 0.53
CA GLN A 189 -6.04 -17.30 -0.51
C GLN A 189 -6.28 -16.87 -1.96
N PHE A 190 -7.47 -16.36 -2.28
CA PHE A 190 -7.80 -15.94 -3.65
C PHE A 190 -7.01 -14.71 -4.08
N ALA A 191 -7.05 -13.62 -3.28
CA ALA A 191 -6.29 -12.40 -3.56
C ALA A 191 -4.78 -12.68 -3.56
N GLU A 192 -4.30 -13.50 -2.62
CA GLU A 192 -2.90 -13.94 -2.56
C GLU A 192 -2.46 -14.66 -3.85
N LYS A 193 -3.29 -15.55 -4.40
CA LYS A 193 -3.00 -16.25 -5.66
C LYS A 193 -2.90 -15.29 -6.84
N ILE A 194 -3.78 -14.29 -6.91
CA ILE A 194 -3.73 -13.26 -7.96
C ILE A 194 -2.46 -12.43 -7.82
N LEU A 195 -2.13 -11.96 -6.61
CA LEU A 195 -0.92 -11.18 -6.38
C LEU A 195 0.35 -11.97 -6.74
N LYS A 196 0.46 -13.25 -6.37
CA LYS A 196 1.60 -14.09 -6.79
C LYS A 196 1.72 -14.16 -8.31
N LYS A 197 0.60 -14.23 -9.02
CA LYS A 197 0.58 -14.25 -10.49
C LYS A 197 1.04 -12.89 -11.05
N ASN A 198 0.48 -11.79 -10.57
CA ASN A 198 0.83 -10.43 -11.03
C ASN A 198 2.32 -10.14 -10.80
N PHE A 199 2.85 -10.48 -9.62
CA PHE A 199 4.25 -10.26 -9.25
C PHE A 199 5.20 -11.40 -9.69
N SER A 200 4.75 -12.34 -10.51
CA SER A 200 5.55 -13.53 -10.84
C SER A 200 6.89 -13.20 -11.52
N GLY A 201 6.92 -12.18 -12.38
CA GLY A 201 8.15 -11.67 -13.01
C GLY A 201 9.14 -11.13 -11.98
N TYR A 202 8.67 -10.23 -11.12
CA TYR A 202 9.45 -9.67 -10.02
C TYR A 202 9.99 -10.75 -9.07
N ILE A 203 9.13 -11.65 -8.59
CA ILE A 203 9.50 -12.75 -7.69
C ILE A 203 10.60 -13.61 -8.31
N SER A 204 10.42 -14.01 -9.58
CA SER A 204 11.39 -14.84 -10.30
C SER A 204 12.75 -14.13 -10.41
N GLN A 205 12.75 -12.83 -10.71
CA GLN A 205 13.97 -12.04 -10.81
C GLN A 205 14.72 -11.96 -9.47
N ILE A 206 14.00 -11.77 -8.36
CA ILE A 206 14.62 -11.72 -7.03
C ILE A 206 15.18 -13.08 -6.64
N ARG A 207 14.42 -14.16 -6.82
CA ARG A 207 14.85 -15.54 -6.55
C ARG A 207 16.13 -15.93 -7.28
N GLN A 208 16.26 -15.54 -8.55
CA GLN A 208 17.49 -15.75 -9.31
C GLN A 208 18.69 -14.99 -8.73
N LYS A 209 18.48 -13.74 -8.29
CA LYS A 209 19.54 -12.92 -7.67
C LYS A 209 19.98 -13.44 -6.30
N THR A 210 19.08 -14.05 -5.54
CA THR A 210 19.34 -14.57 -4.19
C THR A 210 19.72 -16.05 -4.15
N GLY A 211 19.71 -16.75 -5.30
CA GLY A 211 20.01 -18.18 -5.40
C GLY A 211 18.91 -19.10 -4.83
N LEU A 212 17.72 -18.55 -4.59
CA LEU A 212 16.53 -19.30 -4.17
C LEU A 212 15.88 -19.94 -5.41
N PHE A 213 16.43 -21.04 -5.92
CA PHE A 213 15.80 -21.76 -7.04
C PHE A 213 14.64 -22.63 -6.55
N ASP A 214 13.46 -22.47 -7.16
CA ASP A 214 12.45 -23.51 -7.15
C ASP A 214 12.93 -24.64 -8.07
N SER A 215 13.07 -25.85 -7.53
CA SER A 215 13.18 -27.03 -8.38
C SER A 215 11.88 -27.16 -9.16
N PRO A 216 11.89 -27.26 -10.51
CA PRO A 216 10.68 -27.56 -11.24
C PRO A 216 10.20 -28.95 -10.80
N ASN A 217 8.97 -29.00 -10.29
CA ASN A 217 8.31 -30.24 -9.94
C ASN A 217 7.94 -30.97 -11.25
N ILE A 218 8.90 -31.70 -11.81
CA ILE A 218 8.69 -32.56 -12.97
C ILE A 218 7.92 -33.79 -12.46
N ASN A 219 6.60 -33.69 -12.42
CA ASN A 219 5.74 -34.87 -12.39
C ASN A 219 5.83 -35.57 -13.74
N ASN A 220 6.87 -36.39 -13.92
CA ASN A 220 6.92 -37.40 -14.96
C ASN A 220 5.96 -38.53 -14.59
N ASN A 221 4.68 -38.37 -14.90
CA ASN A 221 3.80 -39.50 -15.17
C ASN A 221 3.73 -39.70 -16.68
N SER A 222 4.79 -40.26 -17.26
CA SER A 222 4.66 -41.01 -18.50
C SER A 222 4.16 -42.40 -18.12
N GLU A 223 2.86 -42.60 -18.23
CA GLU A 223 2.27 -43.94 -18.16
C GLU A 223 2.90 -44.80 -19.26
N TYR A 224 3.57 -45.86 -18.81
CA TYR A 224 3.98 -46.99 -19.64
C TYR A 224 2.72 -47.60 -20.26
N PHE A 225 2.52 -47.42 -21.56
CA PHE A 225 1.72 -48.36 -22.35
C PHE A 225 2.55 -49.63 -22.51
N HIS A 226 2.20 -50.65 -21.73
CA HIS A 226 2.62 -52.02 -21.99
C HIS A 226 1.72 -52.57 -23.11
N GLU A 227 2.34 -52.89 -24.25
CA GLU A 227 1.79 -53.82 -25.24
C GLU A 227 1.53 -55.18 -24.59
N SER A 228 0.38 -55.78 -24.86
CA SER A 228 0.21 -57.24 -24.87
C SER A 228 -0.95 -57.61 -25.82
N GLU A 229 -0.57 -58.33 -26.89
CA GLU A 229 -1.33 -59.27 -27.75
C GLU A 229 -2.51 -58.77 -28.60
#